data_AF-A0A524P9J5-F1
#
_entry.id   AF-A0A524P9J5-F1
#
_cell.length_a   1.000
_cell.length_b   1.000
_cell.length_c   1.000
_cell.angle_alpha   90.00
_cell.angle_beta   90.00
_cell.angle_gamma   90.00
#
_symmetry.space_group_name_H-M   'P 1'
#
loop_
_entity.id
_entity.type
_entity.pdbx_description
1 polymer ?
#
loop_
_entity_poly.entity_id
_entity_poly.type
_entity_poly.pdbx_seq_one_letter_code
_entity_poly.pdbx_strand_id
1 'polypeptide(L)'
;MPPIRDPNGRFAVRSVRVTCLGFEAEVGPIRGKQTHRVPIERRPSSTPCKTPIDRSATVFEWAVLGWAPQGLVAASGDLLRVVPLNTFAKPAGNPIDLHTGSPLPAPIRGARISADGSRYVIPHPEGIVVRDWREGGAGVWLRPADWDAVPGELRSLAISPDGQRVAVHKGSEIRLLSW
;
A
#
# COMPACT_ATOMS: atom_id res chain seq x y z
N MET A 1 -7.01 7.61 -5.32
CA MET A 1 -5.53 7.60 -5.34
C MET A 1 -5.04 7.20 -6.72
N PRO A 2 -3.91 7.76 -7.21
CA PRO A 2 -3.34 7.36 -8.49
C PRO A 2 -2.95 5.86 -8.48
N PRO A 3 -3.02 5.17 -9.61
CA PRO A 3 -2.69 3.74 -9.70
C PRO A 3 -1.20 3.50 -9.46
N ILE A 4 -0.88 2.41 -8.77
CA ILE A 4 0.50 2.01 -8.44
C ILE A 4 1.06 1.18 -9.60
N ARG A 5 2.02 1.75 -10.34
CA ARG A 5 2.55 1.19 -11.59
C ARG A 5 3.76 0.31 -11.35
N ASP A 6 3.91 -0.74 -12.16
CA ASP A 6 5.12 -1.56 -12.16
C ASP A 6 6.31 -0.75 -12.70
N PRO A 7 7.56 -1.20 -12.43
CA PRO A 7 8.76 -0.45 -12.83
C PRO A 7 8.86 -0.18 -14.34
N ASN A 8 8.29 -1.06 -15.17
CA ASN A 8 8.33 -0.94 -16.63
C ASN A 8 7.10 -0.20 -17.20
N GLY A 9 6.17 0.26 -16.36
CA GLY A 9 4.95 0.96 -16.80
C GLY A 9 4.03 0.11 -17.68
N ARG A 10 4.09 -1.21 -17.56
CA ARG A 10 3.25 -2.17 -18.27
C ARG A 10 1.97 -2.47 -17.49
N PHE A 11 2.06 -2.59 -16.17
CA PHE A 11 0.98 -2.98 -15.28
C PHE A 11 0.72 -1.94 -14.19
N ALA A 12 -0.48 -1.98 -13.63
CA ALA A 12 -0.87 -1.16 -12.50
C ALA A 12 -1.77 -1.93 -11.55
N VAL A 13 -1.61 -1.65 -10.26
CA VAL A 13 -2.61 -1.97 -9.24
C VAL A 13 -3.69 -0.90 -9.31
N ARG A 14 -4.93 -1.32 -9.54
CA ARG A 14 -6.10 -0.45 -9.72
C ARG A 14 -6.89 -0.28 -8.44
N SER A 15 -7.06 -1.36 -7.70
CA SER A 15 -7.78 -1.39 -6.44
C SER A 15 -7.25 -2.53 -5.56
N VAL A 16 -7.55 -2.45 -4.27
CA VAL A 16 -7.49 -3.59 -3.35
C VAL A 16 -8.92 -3.86 -2.92
N ARG A 17 -9.34 -5.11 -2.96
CA ARG A 17 -10.71 -5.55 -2.69
C ARG A 17 -10.73 -6.54 -1.54
N VAL A 18 -11.80 -6.46 -0.76
CA VAL A 18 -12.17 -7.48 0.22
C VAL A 18 -13.19 -8.38 -0.43
N THR A 19 -12.90 -9.68 -0.43
CA THR A 19 -13.75 -10.71 -1.00
C THR A 19 -13.94 -11.84 0.00
N CYS A 20 -14.82 -12.78 -0.32
CA CYS A 20 -14.98 -13.98 0.51
C CYS A 20 -13.70 -14.82 0.63
N LEU A 21 -12.78 -14.71 -0.33
CA LEU A 21 -11.51 -15.42 -0.32
C LEU A 21 -10.44 -14.72 0.52
N GLY A 22 -10.68 -13.47 0.95
CA GLY A 22 -9.73 -12.64 1.69
C GLY A 22 -9.52 -11.29 1.02
N PHE A 23 -8.27 -10.83 0.95
CA PHE A 23 -7.90 -9.56 0.33
C PHE A 23 -7.19 -9.81 -0.99
N GLU A 24 -7.60 -9.09 -2.05
CA GLU A 24 -7.08 -9.26 -3.40
C GLU A 24 -6.72 -7.91 -4.02
N ALA A 25 -5.53 -7.80 -4.62
CA ALA A 25 -5.17 -6.69 -5.48
C ALA A 25 -5.72 -6.93 -6.89
N GLU A 26 -6.41 -5.93 -7.45
CA GLU A 26 -6.81 -5.93 -8.85
C GLU A 26 -5.69 -5.34 -9.70
N VAL A 27 -5.08 -6.19 -10.52
CA VAL A 27 -3.89 -5.86 -11.33
C VAL A 27 -4.22 -6.05 -12.80
N GLY A 28 -3.74 -5.14 -13.64
CA GLY A 28 -3.91 -5.24 -15.10
C GLY A 28 -2.95 -4.32 -15.84
N PRO A 29 -2.92 -4.36 -17.18
CA PRO A 29 -2.07 -3.49 -17.95
C PRO A 29 -2.53 -2.03 -17.79
N ILE A 30 -1.59 -1.09 -17.87
CA ILE A 30 -1.90 0.35 -17.84
C ILE A 30 -2.79 0.72 -19.03
N ARG A 31 -2.46 0.18 -20.19
CA ARG A 31 -3.25 0.30 -21.43
C ARG A 31 -4.09 -0.95 -21.59
N GLY A 32 -5.36 -0.87 -21.25
CA GLY A 32 -6.31 -1.99 -21.37
C GLY A 32 -7.33 -2.02 -20.24
N LYS A 33 -8.34 -2.90 -20.40
CA LYS A 33 -9.40 -3.13 -19.41
C LYS A 33 -9.31 -4.48 -18.72
N GLN A 34 -8.52 -5.43 -19.24
CA GLN A 34 -8.39 -6.75 -18.65
C GLN A 34 -7.64 -6.66 -17.32
N THR A 35 -8.25 -7.19 -16.26
CA THR A 35 -7.64 -7.26 -14.93
C THR A 35 -7.73 -8.68 -14.42
N HIS A 36 -6.82 -9.02 -13.51
CA HIS A 36 -6.85 -10.26 -12.76
C HIS A 36 -6.63 -9.97 -11.28
N ARG A 37 -7.06 -10.91 -10.44
CA ARG A 37 -6.97 -10.79 -8.99
C ARG A 37 -5.71 -11.47 -8.49
N VAL A 38 -4.98 -10.78 -7.62
CA VAL A 38 -3.78 -11.28 -6.96
C VAL A 38 -4.07 -11.36 -5.46
N PRO A 39 -4.02 -12.55 -4.84
CA PRO A 39 -4.31 -12.68 -3.41
C PRO A 39 -3.21 -12.02 -2.58
N ILE A 40 -3.60 -11.08 -1.73
CA ILE A 40 -2.74 -10.46 -0.70
C ILE A 40 -2.84 -11.26 0.59
N GLU A 41 -4.05 -11.63 0.99
CA GLU A 41 -4.32 -12.45 2.16
C GLU A 41 -5.44 -13.42 1.85
N ARG A 42 -5.29 -14.68 2.25
CA ARG A 42 -6.35 -15.68 2.11
C ARG A 42 -7.06 -15.86 3.44
N ARG A 43 -8.40 -15.82 3.42
CA ARG A 43 -9.21 -16.21 4.56
C ARG A 43 -9.03 -17.72 4.82
N PRO A 44 -8.93 -18.16 6.08
CA PRO A 44 -8.93 -19.58 6.41
C PRO A 44 -10.18 -20.28 5.84
N SER A 45 -10.00 -21.43 5.19
CA SER A 45 -11.07 -22.19 4.54
C SER A 45 -12.18 -22.65 5.51
N SER A 46 -11.91 -22.65 6.81
CA SER A 46 -12.84 -23.05 7.87
C SER A 46 -13.91 -22.01 8.20
N THR A 47 -13.81 -20.78 7.69
CA THR A 47 -14.79 -19.71 7.97
C THR A 47 -15.67 -19.44 6.75
N PRO A 48 -16.89 -20.03 6.67
CA PRO A 48 -17.79 -19.82 5.54
C PRO A 48 -18.15 -18.34 5.41
N CYS A 49 -18.06 -17.82 4.18
CA CYS A 49 -18.49 -16.47 3.87
C CYS A 49 -20.02 -16.42 3.88
N LYS A 50 -20.61 -16.04 5.01
CA LYS A 50 -22.07 -16.04 5.21
C LYS A 50 -22.80 -15.02 4.32
N THR A 51 -22.10 -13.97 3.89
CA THR A 51 -22.66 -12.91 3.04
C THR A 51 -21.65 -12.60 1.95
N PRO A 52 -22.06 -12.48 0.67
CA PRO A 52 -21.16 -12.03 -0.38
C PRO A 52 -20.56 -10.68 -0.01
N ILE A 53 -19.25 -10.65 0.24
CA ILE A 53 -18.48 -9.43 0.40
C ILE A 53 -17.72 -9.23 -0.90
N ASP A 54 -17.97 -8.12 -1.58
CA ASP A 54 -17.12 -7.64 -2.68
C ASP A 54 -17.10 -6.11 -2.64
N ARG A 55 -16.13 -5.54 -1.90
CA ARG A 55 -15.96 -4.09 -1.74
C ARG A 55 -14.50 -3.70 -1.82
N SER A 56 -14.24 -2.41 -2.01
CA SER A 56 -12.89 -1.86 -1.84
C SER A 56 -12.41 -2.06 -0.40
N ALA A 57 -11.15 -2.46 -0.26
CA ALA A 57 -10.47 -2.48 1.02
C ALA A 57 -10.16 -1.05 1.46
N THR A 58 -10.26 -0.81 2.76
CA THR A 58 -9.74 0.41 3.36
C THR A 58 -8.21 0.32 3.45
N VAL A 59 -7.56 1.49 3.50
CA VAL A 59 -6.10 1.59 3.65
C VAL A 59 -5.57 1.01 4.96
N PHE A 60 -6.43 0.86 5.98
CA PHE A 60 -6.08 0.25 7.26
C PHE A 60 -6.18 -1.27 7.23
N GLU A 61 -7.05 -1.81 6.38
CA GLU A 61 -7.16 -3.25 6.18
C GLU A 61 -5.98 -3.76 5.36
N TRP A 62 -5.82 -3.26 4.13
CA TRP A 62 -4.66 -3.58 3.29
C TRP A 62 -4.42 -2.47 2.27
N ALA A 63 -3.18 -2.06 2.16
CA ALA A 63 -2.72 -1.10 1.16
C ALA A 63 -1.52 -1.65 0.40
N VAL A 64 -1.59 -1.70 -0.93
CA VAL A 64 -0.38 -1.88 -1.74
C VAL A 64 0.45 -0.60 -1.65
N LEU A 65 1.71 -0.73 -1.29
CA LEU A 65 2.64 0.38 -1.12
C LEU A 65 3.46 0.63 -2.40
N GLY A 66 3.83 -0.44 -3.11
CA GLY A 66 4.66 -0.36 -4.30
C GLY A 66 4.95 -1.72 -4.95
N TRP A 67 5.81 -1.68 -5.97
CA TRP A 67 6.34 -2.84 -6.68
C TRP A 67 7.81 -3.05 -6.35
N ALA A 68 8.14 -4.27 -5.94
CA ALA A 68 9.50 -4.78 -5.86
C ALA A 68 9.78 -5.71 -7.07
N PRO A 69 11.05 -6.04 -7.38
CA PRO A 69 11.38 -6.97 -8.46
C PRO A 69 10.64 -8.32 -8.37
N GLN A 70 10.42 -8.82 -7.16
CA GLN A 70 9.75 -10.09 -6.89
C GLN A 70 8.23 -10.02 -6.81
N GLY A 71 7.61 -8.82 -6.77
CA GLY A 71 6.16 -8.70 -6.68
C GLY A 71 5.66 -7.42 -6.01
N LEU A 72 4.43 -7.47 -5.48
CA LEU A 72 3.84 -6.33 -4.77
C LEU A 72 4.32 -6.30 -3.32
N VAL A 73 4.47 -5.09 -2.80
CA VAL A 73 4.65 -4.86 -1.36
C VAL A 73 3.36 -4.27 -0.83
N ALA A 74 2.77 -4.93 0.16
CA ALA A 74 1.51 -4.52 0.77
C ALA A 74 1.66 -4.43 2.29
N ALA A 75 0.88 -3.57 2.93
CA ALA A 75 0.89 -3.39 4.37
C ALA A 75 -0.53 -3.39 4.97
N SER A 76 -0.60 -3.85 6.22
CA SER A 76 -1.77 -3.82 7.09
C SER A 76 -1.27 -3.46 8.49
N GLY A 77 -1.46 -2.22 8.94
CA GLY A 77 -0.91 -1.75 10.21
C GLY A 77 0.63 -1.89 10.29
N ASP A 78 1.09 -2.75 11.20
CA ASP A 78 2.47 -3.13 11.47
C ASP A 78 2.93 -4.38 10.70
N LEU A 79 2.07 -4.95 9.84
CA LEU A 79 2.42 -6.06 8.96
C LEU A 79 2.87 -5.53 7.60
N LEU A 80 4.02 -6.00 7.13
CA LEU A 80 4.51 -5.81 5.77
C LEU A 80 4.61 -7.17 5.08
N ARG A 81 4.11 -7.23 3.84
CA ARG A 81 3.98 -8.47 3.08
C ARG A 81 4.46 -8.31 1.66
N VAL A 82 5.17 -9.31 1.16
CA VAL A 82 5.49 -9.46 -0.25
C VAL A 82 4.49 -10.42 -0.89
N VAL A 83 3.90 -10.01 -2.00
CA VAL A 83 3.00 -10.83 -2.81
C VAL A 83 3.74 -11.19 -4.10
N PRO A 84 4.29 -12.41 -4.22
CA PRO A 84 5.14 -12.78 -5.36
C PRO A 84 4.37 -12.75 -6.67
N LEU A 85 4.96 -12.11 -7.68
CA LEU A 85 4.40 -12.03 -9.03
C LEU A 85 5.40 -12.52 -10.08
N ASN A 86 4.87 -13.06 -11.18
CA ASN A 86 5.67 -13.35 -12.37
C ASN A 86 5.76 -12.12 -13.29
N THR A 87 6.47 -12.28 -14.42
CA THR A 87 6.70 -11.22 -15.41
C THR A 87 5.43 -10.67 -16.09
N PHE A 88 4.29 -11.38 -15.95
CA PHE A 88 2.96 -10.99 -16.43
C PHE A 88 2.06 -10.44 -15.31
N ALA A 89 2.65 -10.11 -14.16
CA ALA A 89 1.97 -9.64 -12.97
C ALA A 89 0.96 -10.63 -12.37
N LYS A 90 1.05 -11.92 -12.72
CA LYS A 90 0.19 -12.97 -12.14
C LYS A 90 0.84 -13.55 -10.87
N PRO A 91 0.04 -14.11 -9.94
CA PRO A 91 0.57 -14.73 -8.72
C PRO A 91 1.65 -15.79 -9.03
N ALA A 92 2.77 -15.74 -8.31
CA ALA A 92 3.90 -16.66 -8.49
C ALA A 92 4.30 -17.39 -7.20
N GLY A 93 3.39 -17.47 -6.24
CA GLY A 93 3.63 -18.11 -4.94
C GLY A 93 2.59 -17.68 -3.92
N ASN A 94 2.78 -18.12 -2.68
CA ASN A 94 2.02 -17.62 -1.55
C ASN A 94 2.59 -16.26 -1.10
N PRO A 95 1.76 -15.35 -0.59
CA PRO A 95 2.24 -14.14 0.06
C PRO A 95 3.12 -14.46 1.27
N ILE A 96 4.14 -13.63 1.51
CA ILE A 96 5.17 -13.83 2.52
C ILE A 96 5.15 -12.63 3.46
N ASP A 97 4.88 -12.89 4.74
CA ASP A 97 5.00 -11.88 5.79
C ASP A 97 6.46 -11.61 6.10
N LEU A 98 6.81 -10.34 6.13
CA LEU A 98 8.11 -9.89 6.57
C LEU A 98 8.05 -9.71 8.08
N HIS A 99 9.16 -9.99 8.75
CA HIS A 99 9.31 -9.75 10.18
C HIS A 99 10.39 -8.69 10.38
N THR A 100 10.45 -8.10 11.57
CA THR A 100 11.52 -7.17 11.92
C THR A 100 12.89 -7.81 11.67
N GLY A 101 13.77 -7.12 10.95
CA GLY A 101 15.08 -7.64 10.56
C GLY A 101 15.10 -8.52 9.30
N SER A 102 13.94 -8.85 8.70
CA SER A 102 13.90 -9.49 7.38
C SER A 102 14.51 -8.57 6.31
N PRO A 103 15.23 -9.11 5.31
CA PRO A 103 15.70 -8.32 4.19
C PRO A 103 14.51 -7.72 3.45
N LEU A 104 14.55 -6.40 3.26
CA LEU A 104 13.49 -5.67 2.56
C LEU A 104 13.58 -5.91 1.05
N PRO A 105 12.43 -6.00 0.34
CA PRO A 105 12.35 -6.31 -1.08
C PRO A 105 12.71 -5.08 -1.94
N ALA A 106 13.91 -4.55 -1.78
CA ALA A 106 14.37 -3.35 -2.47
C ALA A 106 14.93 -3.66 -3.88
N PRO A 107 14.85 -2.71 -4.84
CA PRO A 107 14.21 -1.40 -4.73
C PRO A 107 12.69 -1.48 -4.88
N ILE A 108 11.96 -0.81 -3.99
CA ILE A 108 10.50 -0.71 -4.06
C ILE A 108 10.11 0.58 -4.80
N ARG A 109 9.27 0.45 -5.82
CA ARG A 109 8.70 1.57 -6.58
C ARG A 109 7.28 1.83 -6.12
N GLY A 110 7.10 2.88 -5.34
CA GLY A 110 5.80 3.30 -4.84
C GLY A 110 5.84 4.72 -4.30
N ALA A 111 4.71 5.43 -4.36
CA ALA A 111 4.63 6.78 -3.82
C ALA A 111 4.66 6.80 -2.29
N ARG A 112 4.23 5.71 -1.64
CA ARG A 112 3.98 5.65 -0.18
C ARG A 112 5.06 4.91 0.60
N ILE A 113 6.15 4.53 -0.04
CA ILE A 113 7.23 3.75 0.56
C ILE A 113 8.56 4.24 0.01
N SER A 114 9.56 4.34 0.87
CA SER A 114 10.93 4.65 0.46
C SER A 114 11.47 3.56 -0.46
N ALA A 115 12.43 3.89 -1.31
CA ALA A 115 12.95 2.94 -2.29
C ALA A 115 13.62 1.72 -1.64
N ASP A 116 14.18 1.88 -0.44
CA ASP A 116 14.77 0.80 0.35
C ASP A 116 13.74 0.02 1.19
N GLY A 117 12.48 0.47 1.23
CA GLY A 117 11.40 -0.14 2.00
C GLY A 117 11.43 0.10 3.50
N SER A 118 12.40 0.87 4.00
CA SER A 118 12.55 1.09 5.44
C SER A 118 11.43 1.94 6.02
N ARG A 119 10.84 2.83 5.23
CA ARG A 119 9.77 3.72 5.68
C ARG A 119 8.61 3.74 4.73
N TYR A 120 7.40 3.79 5.28
CA TYR A 120 6.19 3.93 4.50
C TYR A 120 5.15 4.76 5.23
N VAL A 121 4.15 5.23 4.50
CA VAL A 121 3.14 6.16 5.00
C VAL A 121 1.74 5.62 4.81
N ILE A 122 0.97 5.63 5.91
CA ILE A 122 -0.43 5.21 5.94
C ILE A 122 -1.29 6.47 6.13
N PRO A 123 -2.23 6.75 5.19
CA PRO A 123 -3.17 7.85 5.36
C PRO A 123 -4.16 7.59 6.50
N HIS A 124 -4.46 8.62 7.30
CA HIS A 124 -5.52 8.63 8.30
C HIS A 124 -6.43 9.86 8.12
N PRO A 125 -7.74 9.80 8.44
CA PRO A 125 -8.60 10.99 8.39
C PRO A 125 -8.06 12.18 9.20
N GLU A 126 -7.48 11.87 10.36
CA GLU A 126 -6.91 12.87 11.29
C GLU A 126 -5.43 13.20 11.07
N GLY A 127 -4.75 12.60 10.08
CA GLY A 127 -3.32 12.82 9.89
C GLY A 127 -2.65 11.77 9.03
N ILE A 128 -1.35 11.60 9.21
CA ILE A 128 -0.57 10.59 8.48
C ILE A 128 0.31 9.84 9.46
N VAL A 129 0.34 8.52 9.34
CA VAL A 129 1.28 7.70 10.11
C VAL A 129 2.47 7.39 9.21
N VAL A 130 3.66 7.82 9.62
CA VAL A 130 4.93 7.34 9.05
C VAL A 130 5.35 6.12 9.86
N ARG A 131 5.60 5.00 9.20
CA ARG A 131 6.06 3.75 9.81
C ARG A 131 7.54 3.54 9.49
N ASP A 132 8.33 3.19 10.49
CA ASP A 132 9.71 2.73 10.32
C ASP A 132 9.78 1.23 10.53
N TRP A 133 10.01 0.50 9.43
CA TRP A 133 10.09 -0.96 9.44
C TRP A 133 11.34 -1.47 10.16
N ARG A 134 12.44 -0.71 10.15
CA ARG A 134 13.69 -1.12 10.82
C ARG A 134 13.52 -1.11 12.33
N GLU A 135 12.64 -0.26 12.84
CA GLU A 135 12.30 -0.14 14.26
C GLU A 135 11.02 -0.92 14.62
N GLY A 136 10.77 -2.04 13.95
CA GLY A 136 9.63 -2.91 14.27
C GLY A 136 8.26 -2.33 13.91
N GLY A 137 8.20 -1.39 12.96
CA GLY A 137 6.96 -0.75 12.56
C GLY A 137 6.54 0.40 13.47
N ALA A 138 7.45 0.93 14.30
CA ALA A 138 7.21 2.14 15.10
C ALA A 138 6.67 3.27 14.22
N GLY A 139 5.67 3.99 14.74
CA GLY A 139 4.92 4.99 14.00
C GLY A 139 5.13 6.40 14.53
N VAL A 140 5.50 7.34 13.66
CA VAL A 140 5.41 8.78 13.94
C VAL A 140 4.11 9.31 13.36
N TRP A 141 3.34 10.05 14.16
CA TRP A 141 2.11 10.67 13.70
C TRP A 141 2.36 12.10 13.25
N LEU A 142 2.04 12.38 11.99
CA LEU A 142 2.09 13.71 11.41
C LEU A 142 0.68 14.29 11.35
N ARG A 143 0.40 15.21 12.29
CA ARG A 143 -0.82 16.01 12.32
C ARG A 143 -0.45 17.47 12.62
N PRO A 144 -0.33 18.33 11.58
CA PRO A 144 -0.24 19.77 11.76
C PRO A 144 -1.38 20.30 12.64
N ALA A 145 -1.13 21.35 13.43
CA ALA A 145 -2.11 21.91 14.37
C ALA A 145 -3.40 22.39 13.67
N ASP A 146 -3.30 22.79 12.41
CA ASP A 146 -4.41 23.28 11.58
C ASP A 146 -4.98 22.20 10.65
N TRP A 147 -4.70 20.91 10.88
CA TRP A 147 -5.14 19.80 10.01
C TRP A 147 -6.65 19.82 9.75
N ASP A 148 -7.44 20.07 10.79
CA ASP A 148 -8.90 20.11 10.73
C ASP A 148 -9.45 21.42 10.16
N ALA A 149 -8.63 22.48 10.13
CA ALA A 149 -8.99 23.76 9.51
C ALA A 149 -8.94 23.71 7.98
N VAL A 150 -8.12 22.82 7.40
CA VAL A 150 -8.08 22.61 5.95
C VAL A 150 -9.32 21.81 5.53
N PRO A 151 -10.24 22.36 4.72
CA PRO A 151 -11.44 21.62 4.32
C PRO A 151 -11.12 20.49 3.34
N GLY A 152 -11.90 19.42 3.40
CA GLY A 152 -11.86 18.30 2.44
C GLY A 152 -10.95 17.13 2.85
N GLU A 153 -11.06 16.06 2.06
CA GLU A 153 -10.40 14.78 2.32
C GLU A 153 -8.95 14.73 1.82
N LEU A 154 -8.20 13.78 2.38
CA LEU A 154 -6.86 13.43 1.91
C LEU A 154 -6.93 12.69 0.56
N ARG A 155 -6.51 13.36 -0.52
CA ARG A 155 -6.64 12.86 -1.91
C ARG A 155 -5.43 12.03 -2.35
N SER A 156 -4.23 12.45 -1.96
CA SER A 156 -2.98 11.77 -2.28
C SER A 156 -1.87 12.12 -1.30
N LEU A 157 -0.88 11.24 -1.21
CA LEU A 157 0.31 11.45 -0.40
C LEU A 157 1.51 10.75 -1.05
N ALA A 158 2.71 11.28 -0.81
CA ALA A 158 3.95 10.67 -1.25
C ALA A 158 5.08 10.91 -0.23
N ILE A 159 5.89 9.89 0.04
CA ILE A 159 7.09 10.01 0.88
C ILE A 159 8.30 10.39 0.01
N SER A 160 9.18 11.24 0.53
CA SER A 160 10.44 11.56 -0.12
C SER A 160 11.37 10.34 -0.20
N PRO A 161 12.29 10.28 -1.18
CA PRO A 161 13.22 9.15 -1.32
C PRO A 161 14.09 8.89 -0.09
N ASP A 162 14.47 9.94 0.65
CA ASP A 162 15.22 9.86 1.91
C ASP A 162 14.36 9.44 3.11
N GLY A 163 13.03 9.36 2.92
CA GLY A 163 12.10 8.96 3.96
C GLY A 163 11.94 9.98 5.08
N GLN A 164 12.29 11.26 4.89
CA GLN A 164 12.23 12.31 5.93
C GLN A 164 11.11 13.34 5.72
N ARG A 165 10.41 13.28 4.60
CA ARG A 165 9.34 14.23 4.26
C ARG A 165 8.16 13.53 3.60
N VAL A 166 6.98 14.10 3.78
CA VAL A 166 5.75 13.62 3.14
C VAL A 166 5.06 14.79 2.43
N ALA A 167 4.86 14.65 1.12
CA ALA A 167 3.98 15.51 0.36
C ALA A 167 2.53 15.05 0.55
N VAL A 168 1.63 15.96 0.87
CA VAL A 168 0.24 15.70 1.25
C VAL A 168 -0.67 16.57 0.42
N HIS A 169 -1.70 15.98 -0.18
CA HIS A 169 -2.74 16.72 -0.90
C HIS A 169 -4.08 16.51 -0.19
N LYS A 170 -4.56 17.54 0.51
CA LYS A 170 -5.82 17.53 1.26
C LYS A 170 -6.71 18.66 0.75
N GLY A 171 -7.94 18.34 0.35
CA GLY A 171 -8.83 19.33 -0.26
C GLY A 171 -8.22 19.95 -1.52
N SER A 172 -7.93 21.26 -1.46
CA SER A 172 -7.25 22.04 -2.52
C SER A 172 -5.78 22.34 -2.20
N GLU A 173 -5.28 21.93 -1.03
CA GLU A 173 -3.93 22.27 -0.58
C GLU A 173 -2.94 21.14 -0.80
N ILE A 174 -1.72 21.51 -1.17
CA ILE A 174 -0.57 20.61 -1.17
C ILE A 174 0.43 21.13 -0.14
N ARG A 175 0.79 20.27 0.82
CA ARG A 175 1.72 20.58 1.92
C ARG A 175 2.87 19.61 1.94
N LEU A 176 4.02 20.07 2.43
CA LEU A 176 5.16 19.22 2.73
C LEU A 176 5.29 19.13 4.25
N LEU A 177 5.24 17.92 4.79
CA LEU A 177 5.37 17.64 6.22
C LEU A 177 6.74 17.00 6.49
N SER A 178 7.30 17.31 7.65
CA SER A 178 8.55 16.72 8.17
C SER A 178 8.39 16.46 9.67
N TRP A 179 9.31 15.67 10.23
CA TRP A 179 9.39 15.35 11.65
C TRP A 179 10.85 15.29 12.10
#